data_AF-A0A2V9T9X4-F1
#
_entry.id   AF-A0A2V9T9X4-F1
#
_cell.length_a   1.000
_cell.length_b   1.000
_cell.length_c   1.000
_cell.angle_alpha   90.00
_cell.angle_beta   90.00
_cell.angle_gamma   90.00
#
_symmetry.space_group_name_H-M   'P 1'
#
loop_
_entity.id
_entity.type
_entity.pdbx_description
1 polymer ?
#
loop_
_entity_poly.entity_id
_entity_poly.type
_entity_poly.pdbx_seq_one_letter_code
_entity_poly.pdbx_strand_id
1 'polypeptide(L)'
;NSGLGPNYATFDMRLGRIFKIGEQIRLRFTAEGFNITNRTNYASVNNIVGAAFAPPFNVHGTANLSPSQPLGFTAALPKREVQLGLRFDF
;
A
#
# COMPACT_ATOMS: atom_id res chain seq x y z
N ASN A 1 6.46 20.50 12.60
CA ASN A 1 5.74 19.75 11.56
C ASN A 1 4.48 19.21 12.21
N SER A 2 3.32 19.76 11.86
CA SER A 2 2.05 19.63 12.60
C SER A 2 0.88 19.18 11.72
N GLY A 3 1.11 18.93 10.43
CA GLY A 3 0.09 18.37 9.54
C GLY A 3 -0.10 16.88 9.79
N LEU A 4 -1.34 16.39 9.70
CA LEU A 4 -1.59 14.95 9.79
C LEU A 4 -1.36 14.29 8.44
N GLY A 5 -0.67 13.15 8.48
CA GLY A 5 -0.43 12.31 7.31
C GLY A 5 -1.71 11.65 6.79
N PRO A 6 -1.69 11.11 5.56
CA PRO A 6 -2.83 10.40 4.99
C PRO A 6 -3.19 9.15 5.81
N ASN A 7 -4.48 8.84 5.93
CA ASN A 7 -4.92 7.62 6.59
C ASN A 7 -4.53 6.37 5.78
N TYR A 8 -3.96 5.37 6.46
CA TYR A 8 -3.50 4.11 5.89
C TYR A 8 -4.30 2.92 6.41
N ALA A 9 -4.73 2.04 5.50
CA ALA A 9 -5.29 0.74 5.83
C ALA A 9 -5.03 -0.22 4.66
N THR A 10 -4.50 -1.41 4.97
CA THR A 10 -4.29 -2.47 3.99
C THR A 10 -4.77 -3.81 4.54
N PHE A 11 -5.09 -4.72 3.64
CA PHE A 11 -5.34 -6.11 3.94
C PHE A 11 -4.52 -6.98 3.00
N ASP A 12 -3.60 -7.75 3.57
CA ASP A 12 -2.66 -8.60 2.86
C ASP A 12 -2.90 -10.07 3.26
N MET A 13 -2.70 -11.00 2.34
CA MET A 13 -2.95 -12.43 2.57
C MET A 13 -1.92 -13.29 1.85
N ARG A 14 -1.52 -14.38 2.49
CA ARG A 14 -0.69 -15.43 1.89
C ARG A 14 -1.36 -16.79 2.07
N LEU A 15 -1.52 -17.52 0.97
CA LEU A 15 -2.01 -18.89 0.93
C LEU A 15 -0.90 -19.80 0.43
N GLY A 16 -0.73 -20.95 1.07
CA GLY A 16 0.27 -21.94 0.70
C GLY A 16 -0.30 -23.35 0.73
N ARG A 17 0.03 -24.15 -0.28
CA ARG A 17 -0.32 -25.57 -0.33
C ARG A 17 0.89 -26.39 -0.77
N ILE A 18 1.10 -27.52 -0.10
CA ILE A 18 2.09 -28.52 -0.49
C ILE A 18 1.34 -29.70 -1.10
N PHE A 19 1.73 -30.10 -2.30
CA PHE A 19 1.31 -31.32 -2.97
C PHE A 19 2.46 -32.33 -2.89
N LYS A 20 2.17 -33.53 -2.41
CA LYS A 20 3.14 -34.64 -2.43
C LYS A 20 2.95 -35.39 -3.75
N ILE A 21 4.03 -35.57 -4.51
CA ILE A 21 4.04 -36.33 -5.75
C ILE A 21 4.95 -37.53 -5.54
N GLY A 22 4.36 -38.71 -5.30
CA GLY A 22 5.11 -39.89 -4.87
C GLY A 22 5.74 -39.73 -3.47
N GLU A 23 6.84 -40.43 -3.24
CA GLU A 23 7.48 -40.50 -1.92
C GLU A 23 8.54 -39.43 -1.69
N GLN A 24 9.17 -38.94 -2.77
CA GLN A 24 10.35 -38.06 -2.69
C GLN A 24 10.07 -36.61 -3.12
N ILE A 25 9.08 -36.37 -3.99
CA ILE A 25 8.85 -35.02 -4.55
C ILE A 25 7.77 -34.28 -3.76
N ARG A 26 8.05 -33.04 -3.38
CA ARG A 26 7.06 -32.10 -2.84
C ARG A 26 7.00 -30.84 -3.68
N LEU A 27 5.79 -30.49 -4.11
CA LEU A 27 5.50 -29.27 -4.85
C LEU A 27 4.84 -28.27 -3.90
N ARG A 28 5.50 -27.14 -3.64
CA ARG A 28 4.96 -26.06 -2.83
C ARG A 28 4.43 -24.95 -3.73
N PHE A 29 3.12 -24.75 -3.70
CA PHE A 29 2.44 -23.63 -4.32
C PHE A 29 2.18 -22.54 -3.29
N THR A 30 2.43 -21.29 -3.66
CA THR A 30 2.12 -20.11 -2.83
C THR A 30 1.42 -19.05 -3.66
N ALA A 31 0.40 -18.42 -3.08
CA ALA A 31 -0.24 -17.23 -3.62
C ALA A 31 -0.23 -16.14 -2.55
N GLU A 32 0.31 -14.99 -2.90
CA GLU A 32 0.42 -13.81 -2.03
C GLU A 32 -0.37 -12.67 -2.67
N GLY A 33 -1.15 -11.97 -1.85
CA GLY A 33 -1.91 -10.80 -2.24
C GLY A 33 -1.61 -9.65 -1.29
N PHE A 34 -1.26 -8.51 -1.84
CA PHE A 34 -1.03 -7.26 -1.10
C PHE A 34 -2.10 -6.25 -1.49
N ASN A 35 -2.59 -5.48 -0.52
CA ASN A 35 -3.68 -4.52 -0.70
C ASN A 35 -4.86 -5.16 -1.45
N ILE A 36 -5.37 -6.28 -0.93
CA ILE A 36 -6.39 -7.11 -1.59
C ILE A 36 -7.70 -6.34 -1.75
N THR A 37 -8.00 -5.44 -0.83
CA THR A 37 -9.14 -4.51 -0.89
C THR A 37 -8.94 -3.40 -1.93
N ASN A 38 -7.76 -3.29 -2.54
CA ASN A 38 -7.38 -2.29 -3.53
C ASN A 38 -7.65 -0.85 -3.07
N ARG A 39 -7.41 -0.56 -1.78
CA ARG A 39 -7.57 0.78 -1.21
C ARG A 39 -6.39 1.65 -1.67
N THR A 40 -6.68 2.85 -2.17
CA THR A 40 -5.62 3.83 -2.44
C THR A 40 -5.08 4.34 -1.12
N ASN A 41 -3.83 4.02 -0.84
CA ASN A 41 -3.10 4.51 0.31
C ASN A 41 -2.11 5.58 -0.17
N TYR A 42 -2.24 6.82 0.31
CA TYR A 42 -1.34 7.90 -0.09
C TYR A 42 -0.07 7.88 0.76
N ALA A 43 1.08 8.10 0.12
CA ALA A 43 2.39 8.07 0.78
C ALA A 43 2.86 9.46 1.22
N SER A 44 2.44 10.51 0.51
CA SER A 44 2.93 11.86 0.75
C SER A 44 1.90 12.93 0.37
N VAL A 45 2.04 14.07 1.04
CA VAL A 45 1.23 15.29 0.85
C VAL A 45 2.17 16.42 0.45
N ASN A 46 1.72 17.31 -0.44
CA ASN A 46 2.43 18.53 -0.76
C ASN A 46 2.49 19.45 0.47
N ASN A 47 3.66 19.56 1.07
CA ASN A 47 3.92 20.35 2.28
C ASN A 47 4.41 21.78 1.96
N ILE A 48 4.43 22.19 0.69
CA ILE A 48 4.70 23.58 0.33
C ILE A 48 3.39 24.35 0.52
N VAL A 49 3.26 24.97 1.69
CA VAL A 49 2.05 25.68 2.13
C VAL A 49 2.34 27.16 2.36
N GLY A 50 1.39 28.03 1.98
CA GLY A 50 1.50 29.47 2.19
C GLY A 50 1.01 29.93 3.58
N ALA A 51 1.11 31.24 3.85
CA ALA A 51 0.71 31.84 5.14
C ALA A 51 -0.77 31.60 5.52
N ALA A 52 -1.63 31.24 4.56
CA ALA A 52 -3.02 30.86 4.81
C ALA A 52 -3.18 29.61 5.71
N PHE A 53 -2.11 28.83 5.89
CA PHE A 53 -2.07 27.62 6.73
C PHE A 53 -1.28 27.83 8.04
N ALA A 54 -1.18 29.08 8.50
CA ALA A 54 -0.59 29.46 9.78
C ALA A 54 -1.36 28.87 10.98
N PRO A 55 -0.82 28.93 12.22
CA PRO A 55 -1.47 28.38 13.40
C PRO A 55 -2.93 28.86 13.58
N PRO A 56 -3.83 28.01 14.10
CA PRO A 56 -3.56 26.66 14.61
C PRO A 56 -3.46 25.61 13.49
N PHE A 57 -2.39 24.83 13.51
CA PHE A 57 -2.10 23.85 12.47
C PHE A 57 -3.02 22.62 12.57
N ASN A 58 -4.20 22.68 11.94
CA ASN A 58 -5.13 21.56 11.80
C ASN A 58 -5.42 21.29 10.32
N VAL A 59 -4.36 20.97 9.57
CA VAL A 59 -4.41 20.75 8.12
C VAL A 59 -4.15 19.29 7.78
N HIS A 60 -4.88 18.79 6.79
CA HIS A 60 -4.83 17.40 6.32
C HIS A 60 -4.69 17.37 4.81
N GLY A 61 -4.01 16.35 4.29
CA GLY A 61 -3.95 16.13 2.86
C GLY A 61 -5.32 15.79 2.26
N THR A 62 -5.54 16.14 1.00
CA THR A 62 -6.79 15.86 0.28
C THR A 62 -6.54 15.38 -1.14
N ALA A 63 -7.41 14.48 -1.61
CA ALA A 63 -7.40 13.96 -2.98
C ALA A 63 -8.11 14.90 -3.97
N ASN A 64 -8.83 15.92 -3.48
CA ASN A 64 -9.56 16.88 -4.31
C ASN A 64 -8.64 17.94 -4.94
N LEU A 65 -7.36 17.96 -4.56
CA LEU A 65 -6.37 18.89 -5.04
C LEU A 65 -5.33 18.17 -5.91
N SER A 66 -4.84 18.87 -6.93
CA SER A 66 -3.70 18.43 -7.73
C SER A 66 -2.46 18.24 -6.85
N PRO A 67 -1.55 17.31 -7.19
CA PRO A 67 -0.26 17.17 -6.54
C PRO A 67 0.56 18.48 -6.46
N SER A 68 0.36 19.40 -7.40
CA SER A 68 1.04 20.71 -7.44
C SER A 68 0.46 21.74 -6.47
N GLN A 69 -0.72 21.49 -5.91
CA GLN A 69 -1.38 22.40 -4.97
C GLN A 69 -1.00 22.05 -3.52
N PRO A 70 -0.94 23.04 -2.60
CA PRO A 70 -0.74 22.80 -1.18
C PRO A 70 -1.73 21.75 -0.66
N LEU A 71 -1.27 20.82 0.18
CA LEU A 71 -2.08 19.72 0.75
C LEU A 71 -2.61 18.68 -0.26
N GLY A 72 -2.29 18.78 -1.55
CA GLY A 72 -2.59 17.71 -2.52
C GLY A 72 -1.73 16.47 -2.28
N PHE A 73 -2.27 15.26 -2.47
CA PHE A 73 -1.47 14.03 -2.40
C PHE A 73 -0.50 13.95 -3.57
N THR A 74 0.78 13.64 -3.30
CA THR A 74 1.85 13.65 -4.31
C THR A 74 2.35 12.27 -4.69
N ALA A 75 2.06 11.25 -3.89
CA ALA A 75 2.37 9.87 -4.21
C ALA A 75 1.36 8.91 -3.55
N ALA A 76 1.22 7.73 -4.15
CA ALA A 76 0.45 6.63 -3.62
C ALA A 76 1.34 5.39 -3.44
N LEU A 77 1.04 4.61 -2.41
CA LEU A 77 1.62 3.30 -2.17
C LEU A 77 1.12 2.30 -3.24
N PRO A 78 1.79 1.14 -3.38
CA PRO A 78 1.40 0.14 -4.37
C PRO A 78 -0.09 -0.22 -4.33
N LYS A 79 -0.65 -0.34 -5.53
CA LYS A 79 -1.99 -0.90 -5.75
C LYS A 79 -2.01 -2.39 -5.40
N ARG A 80 -3.18 -3.02 -5.53
CA ARG A 80 -3.30 -4.46 -5.38
C ARG A 80 -2.25 -5.20 -6.20
N GLU A 81 -1.47 -6.03 -5.53
CA GLU A 81 -0.45 -6.87 -6.14
C GLU A 81 -0.73 -8.33 -5.80
N VAL A 82 -0.51 -9.22 -6.76
CA VAL A 82 -0.64 -10.66 -6.58
C VAL A 82 0.64 -11.32 -7.06
N GLN A 83 1.26 -12.13 -6.21
CA GLN A 83 2.45 -12.90 -6.51
C GLN A 83 2.13 -14.40 -6.40
N LEU A 84 2.60 -15.17 -7.36
CA LEU A 84 2.46 -16.63 -7.39
C LEU A 84 3.84 -17.26 -7.35
N GLY A 85 3.99 -18.27 -6.50
CA GLY A 85 5.25 -18.99 -6.31
C GLY A 85 5.05 -20.50 -6.46
N LEU A 86 6.03 -21.13 -7.09
CA LEU A 86 6.12 -22.57 -7.21
C LEU A 86 7.54 -23.00 -6.80
N ARG A 87 7.63 -23.99 -5.92
CA ARG A 87 8.91 -24.56 -5.48
C ARG A 87 8.86 -26.08 -5.51
N PHE A 88 9.92 -26.66 -6.04
CA PHE A 88 10.16 -28.10 -6.07
C PHE A 88 11.15 -28.45 -4.96
N ASP A 89 10.78 -29.39 -4.09
CA ASP A 89 11.66 -30.01 -3.12
C ASP A 89 11.83 -31.49 -3.52
N PHE A 90 13.07 -31.95 -3.67
CA PHE A 90 13.47 -33.32 -4.05
C PHE A 90 14.53 -33.87 -3.09
#